data_AF-A0AAE3JVR9-F1
#
_entry.id   AF-A0AAE3JVR9-F1
#
_cell.length_a   1.000
_cell.length_b   1.000
_cell.length_c   1.000
_cell.angle_alpha   90.00
_cell.angle_beta   90.00
_cell.angle_gamma   90.00
#
_symmetry.space_group_name_H-M   'P 1'
#
loop_
_entity.id
_entity.type
_entity.pdbx_description
1 polymer ?
#
loop_
_entity_poly.entity_id
_entity_poly.type
_entity_poly.pdbx_seq_one_letter_code
_entity_poly.pdbx_strand_id
1 'polypeptide(L)' 'MEVICDQCGGVVSRYYNTSKDVSTLKKMVKNWAYDEKYGNLCPECLKKLRKEAQ' A
#
# COMPACT_ATOMS: atom_id res chain seq x y z
N MET A 1 -1.18 -4.31 13.17
CA MET A 1 -1.48 -3.36 12.08
C MET A 1 -1.07 -4.04 10.79
N GLU A 2 -1.95 -4.14 9.81
CA GLU A 2 -1.68 -4.76 8.50
C GLU A 2 -1.81 -3.66 7.44
N VAL A 3 -0.93 -3.62 6.44
CA VAL A 3 -1.09 -2.70 5.30
C VAL A 3 -1.65 -3.48 4.12
N ILE A 4 -2.87 -3.12 3.72
CA ILE A 4 -3.62 -3.80 2.67
C ILE A 4 -3.87 -2.81 1.54
N CYS A 5 -3.79 -3.28 0.30
CA CYS A 5 -4.24 -2.53 -0.87
C CYS A 5 -5.76 -2.70 -0.97
N ASP A 6 -6.51 -1.61 -0.88
CA ASP A 6 -7.97 -1.64 -0.86
C ASP A 6 -8.58 -2.04 -2.22
N GLN A 7 -7.80 -2.03 -3.30
CA GLN A 7 -8.25 -2.43 -4.63
C GLN A 7 -7.99 -3.89 -4.99
N CYS A 8 -6.89 -4.48 -4.51
CA CYS A 8 -6.53 -5.86 -4.89
C CYS A 8 -6.37 -6.80 -3.70
N GLY A 9 -6.55 -6.33 -2.47
CA GLY A 9 -6.34 -7.10 -1.26
C GLY A 9 -4.87 -7.49 -1.03
N GLY A 10 -3.93 -6.92 -1.78
CA GLY A 10 -2.50 -7.20 -1.61
C GLY A 10 -2.03 -6.79 -0.23
N VAL A 11 -1.40 -7.70 0.50
CA VAL A 11 -0.98 -7.50 1.89
C VAL A 11 0.52 -7.32 1.99
N VAL A 12 0.95 -6.27 2.68
CA VAL A 12 2.33 -6.13 3.16
C VAL A 12 2.30 -6.41 4.67
N SER A 13 2.74 -7.62 5.03
CA SER A 13 3.09 -8.21 6.34
C SER A 13 2.18 -8.00 7.58
N ARG A 14 2.24 -8.98 8.50
CA ARG A 14 1.43 -9.06 9.73
C ARG A 14 2.14 -8.72 11.04
N TYR A 15 3.46 -8.48 11.02
CA TYR A 15 4.25 -8.40 12.26
C TYR A 15 5.11 -7.14 12.29
N TYR A 16 4.71 -6.17 13.11
CA TYR A 16 5.46 -4.94 13.40
C TYR A 16 5.65 -4.78 14.91
N ASN A 17 6.43 -5.68 15.51
CA ASN A 17 6.63 -5.69 16.96
C ASN A 17 7.92 -4.99 17.38
N THR A 18 8.81 -4.69 16.41
CA THR A 18 10.08 -4.00 16.66
C THR A 18 10.22 -2.73 15.81
N SER A 19 11.08 -1.82 16.25
CA SER A 19 11.45 -0.62 15.48
C SER A 19 12.00 -0.96 14.08
N LYS A 20 12.75 -2.07 13.97
CA LYS A 20 13.28 -2.59 12.70
C LYS A 20 12.16 -3.01 11.75
N ASP A 21 11.10 -3.63 12.27
CA ASP A 21 9.95 -4.04 11.45
C ASP A 21 9.20 -2.82 10.92
N VAL A 22 9.01 -1.78 11.75
CA VAL A 22 8.40 -0.51 11.32
C VAL A 22 9.23 0.17 10.24
N SER A 23 10.56 0.21 10.38
CA SER A 23 11.44 0.74 9.32
C SER A 23 11.35 -0.08 8.03
N THR A 24 11.23 -1.39 8.14
CA THR A 24 11.08 -2.30 6.99
C THR A 24 9.73 -2.06 6.30
N LEU A 25 8.67 -1.90 7.08
CA LEU A 25 7.35 -1.55 6.56
C LEU A 25 7.38 -0.26 5.75
N LYS A 26 7.89 0.82 6.35
CA LYS A 26 7.99 2.14 5.69
C LYS A 26 8.74 2.06 4.36
N LYS A 27 9.74 1.17 4.25
CA LYS A 27 10.45 0.92 2.99
C LYS A 27 9.59 0.14 1.98
N MET A 28 8.88 -0.89 2.42
CA MET A 28 8.01 -1.70 1.55
C MET A 28 6.83 -0.91 0.98
N VAL A 29 6.23 -0.04 1.81
CA VAL A 29 5.06 0.77 1.41
C VAL A 29 5.44 2.16 0.89
N LYS A 30 6.75 2.43 0.69
CA LYS A 30 7.25 3.75 0.27
C LYS A 30 6.58 4.31 -1.00
N ASN A 31 6.21 3.42 -1.91
CA ASN A 31 5.62 3.79 -3.20
C ASN A 31 4.09 3.57 -3.25
N TRP A 32 3.48 3.25 -2.11
CA TRP A 32 2.03 3.17 -1.99
C TRP A 32 1.47 4.58 -1.80
N ALA A 33 0.22 4.79 -2.21
CA ALA A 33 -0.44 6.08 -2.10
C ALA A 33 -1.84 5.91 -1.53
N TYR A 34 -2.27 6.87 -0.72
CA TYR A 34 -3.66 6.98 -0.33
C TYR A 34 -4.41 7.82 -1.36
N ASP A 35 -5.56 7.34 -1.77
CA ASP A 35 -6.54 8.02 -2.60
C ASP A 35 -7.85 8.15 -1.83
N GLU A 36 -8.50 9.32 -1.87
CA GLU A 36 -9.71 9.58 -1.08
C GLU A 36 -10.90 8.71 -1.49
N LYS A 37 -10.97 8.30 -2.76
CA LYS A 37 -12.07 7.47 -3.28
C LYS A 37 -11.76 5.98 -3.16
N TYR A 38 -10.50 5.60 -3.39
CA TYR A 38 -10.12 4.19 -3.55
C TYR A 38 -9.32 3.62 -2.37
N GLY A 39 -8.97 4.44 -1.38
CA GLY A 39 -8.23 4.03 -0.19
C GLY A 39 -6.73 3.91 -0.44
N ASN A 40 -6.08 3.01 0.28
CA ASN A 40 -4.66 2.72 0.17
C ASN A 40 -4.39 1.84 -1.07
N LEU A 41 -3.53 2.34 -1.96
CA LEU A 41 -3.25 1.74 -3.25
C LEU A 41 -1.80 1.28 -3.36
N CYS A 42 -1.63 0.02 -3.78
CA CYS A 42 -0.33 -0.45 -4.24
C CYS A 42 0.05 0.21 -5.58
N PRO A 43 1.35 0.24 -5.93
CA PRO A 43 1.83 0.91 -7.13
C PRO A 43 1.15 0.44 -8.43
N GLU A 44 0.80 -0.86 -8.51
CA GLU A 44 0.18 -1.42 -9.70
C GLU A 44 -1.29 -1.02 -9.83
N CYS A 45 -2.05 -1.02 -8.73
CA CYS A 45 -3.43 -0.52 -8.73
C CYS A 45 -3.48 0.99 -9.02
N LEU A 46 -2.57 1.77 -8.43
CA LEU A 46 -2.46 3.19 -8.70
C LEU A 46 -2.18 3.48 -10.19
N LYS A 47 -1.28 2.72 -10.82
CA LYS A 47 -1.00 2.87 -12.26
C LYS A 47 -2.20 2.51 -13.13
N LYS A 48 -2.95 1.46 -12.80
CA LYS A 48 -4.15 1.05 -13.54
C LYS A 48 -5.23 2.13 -13.50
N LEU A 49 -5.57 2.60 -12.29
CA LEU A 49 -6.57 3.65 -12.10
C LEU A 49 -6.21 4.96 -12.83
N ARG A 50 -4.93 5.35 -12.82
CA ARG A 50 -4.48 6.55 -13.55
C ARG A 50 -4.57 6.42 -15.07
N LYS A 51 -4.40 5.21 -15.62
CA LYS A 51 -4.54 4.95 -17.05
C LYS A 51 -6.00 4.92 -17.49
N GLU A 52 -6.89 4.44 -16.63
CA GLU A 52 -8.35 4.40 -16.88
C GLU A 52 -9.01 5.79 -16.76
N ALA A 53 -8.34 6.73 -16.10
CA ALA A 53 -8.79 8.12 -15.96
C ALA A 53 -8.34 9.05 -17.11
N GLN A 54 -7.59 8.53 -18.08
CA GLN A 54 -7.16 9.24 -19.29
C GLN A 54 -8.04 8.85 -20.49
#